data_AF-A0A099KMI4-F1
#
_entry.id   AF-A0A099KMI4-F1
#
_cell.length_a   1.000
_cell.length_b   1.000
_cell.length_c   1.000
_cell.angle_alpha   90.00
_cell.angle_beta   90.00
_cell.angle_gamma   90.00
#
_symmetry.space_group_name_H-M   'P 1'
#
loop_
_entity.id
_entity.type
_entity.pdbx_description
1 polymer ?
#
loop_
_entity_poly.entity_id
_entity_poly.type
_entity_poly.pdbx_seq_one_letter_code
_entity_poly.pdbx_strand_id
1 'polypeptide(L)'
;MPNIPSDYDNRFERKLTLAERSRMAVLVAVISYFTLIGWVVALVIYDKHQSSLASFHLRQSLGLIITGAILSLIPLVGWLLNIGVFLAWGAGIYAAVQAQEYKVPLLGSFFQQHLDFIE
;
A
#
# COMPACT_ATOMS: atom_id res chain seq x y z
N MET A 1 39.85 21.74 12.59
CA MET A 1 38.64 21.14 11.98
C MET A 1 37.94 22.23 11.18
N PRO A 2 37.60 22.02 9.90
CA PRO A 2 36.82 23.00 9.14
C PRO A 2 35.44 23.20 9.79
N ASN A 3 35.02 24.46 9.95
CA ASN A 3 33.71 24.82 10.50
C ASN A 3 32.66 24.66 9.40
N ILE A 4 31.97 23.51 9.40
CA ILE A 4 30.86 23.25 8.49
C ILE A 4 29.64 24.03 9.01
N PRO A 5 29.01 24.90 8.20
CA PRO A 5 27.85 25.66 8.66
C PRO A 5 26.72 24.72 9.09
N SER A 6 26.11 24.99 10.24
CA SER A 6 25.06 24.14 10.84
C SER A 6 23.82 23.92 9.96
N ASP A 7 23.59 24.78 8.95
CA ASP A 7 22.53 24.63 7.95
C ASP A 7 22.73 23.42 7.02
N TYR A 8 23.98 23.01 6.76
CA TYR A 8 24.25 21.82 5.92
C TYR A 8 23.83 20.54 6.62
N ASP A 9 24.12 20.43 7.91
CA ASP A 9 23.79 19.27 8.74
C ASP A 9 22.27 19.09 8.84
N ASN A 10 21.54 20.18 9.12
CA ASN A 10 20.08 20.19 9.19
C ASN A 10 19.38 19.85 7.85
N ARG A 11 20.00 20.15 6.70
CA ARG A 11 19.49 19.73 5.39
C ARG A 11 19.79 18.28 5.09
N PHE A 12 20.95 17.79 5.50
CA PHE A 12 21.35 16.39 5.32
C PHE A 12 20.45 15.45 6.11
N GLU A 13 20.29 15.70 7.41
CA GLU A 13 19.41 14.92 8.30
C GLU A 13 17.96 14.89 7.79
N ARG A 14 17.44 16.03 7.32
CA ARG A 14 16.09 16.06 6.72
C ARG A 14 15.97 15.17 5.49
N LYS A 15 16.97 15.17 4.61
CA LYS A 15 16.95 14.30 3.43
C LYS A 15 17.02 12.82 3.81
N LEU A 16 17.82 12.50 4.84
CA LEU A 16 17.93 11.14 5.36
C LEU A 16 16.59 10.66 5.93
N THR A 17 15.99 11.45 6.83
CA THR A 17 14.68 11.11 7.42
C THR A 17 13.54 11.03 6.40
N LEU A 18 13.56 11.85 5.35
CA LEU A 18 12.61 11.75 4.24
C LEU A 18 12.78 10.46 3.46
N ALA A 19 14.02 10.08 3.13
CA ALA A 19 14.31 8.83 2.44
C ALA A 19 13.88 7.61 3.28
N GLU A 20 14.10 7.64 4.60
CA GLU A 20 13.63 6.60 5.52
C GLU A 20 12.10 6.51 5.56
N ARG A 21 11.40 7.65 5.69
CA ARG A 21 9.93 7.69 5.66
C ARG A 21 9.37 7.11 4.36
N SER A 22 9.96 7.48 3.22
CA SER A 22 9.56 6.95 1.92
C SER A 22 9.79 5.43 1.82
N ARG A 23 10.93 4.93 2.32
CA ARG A 23 11.21 3.49 2.34
C ARG A 23 10.22 2.72 3.21
N MET A 24 9.89 3.25 4.39
CA MET A 24 8.89 2.63 5.28
C MET A 24 7.51 2.60 4.64
N ALA A 25 7.11 3.69 3.96
CA ALA A 25 5.85 3.75 3.23
C ALA A 25 5.75 2.66 2.15
N VAL A 26 6.80 2.51 1.32
CA VAL A 26 6.88 1.47 0.27
C VAL A 26 6.86 0.07 0.90
N LEU A 27 7.59 -0.14 2.00
CA LEU A 27 7.62 -1.42 2.69
C LEU A 27 6.23 -1.83 3.17
N VAL A 28 5.50 -0.94 3.84
CA VAL A 28 4.12 -1.20 4.29
C VAL A 28 3.21 -1.47 3.09
N ALA A 29 3.31 -0.65 2.04
CA ALA A 29 2.52 -0.77 0.83
C ALA A 29 2.73 -2.11 0.09
N VAL A 30 3.95 -2.66 0.08
CA VAL A 30 4.23 -3.96 -0.56
C VAL A 30 3.75 -5.12 0.32
N ILE A 31 4.04 -5.07 1.63
CA ILE A 31 3.66 -6.14 2.56
C ILE A 31 2.13 -6.30 2.63
N SER A 32 1.36 -5.22 2.43
CA SER A 32 -0.10 -5.26 2.44
C SER A 32 -0.72 -6.18 1.38
N TYR A 33 0.05 -6.63 0.38
CA TYR A 33 -0.43 -7.50 -0.72
C TYR A 33 -0.01 -8.97 -0.59
N PHE A 34 0.71 -9.40 0.44
CA PHE A 34 1.22 -10.79 0.48
C PHE A 34 0.12 -11.83 0.75
N THR A 35 -0.62 -11.65 1.83
CA THR A 35 -1.79 -12.44 2.22
C THR A 35 -2.60 -11.61 3.22
N LEU A 36 -3.71 -12.14 3.74
CA LEU A 36 -4.37 -11.51 4.88
C LEU A 36 -3.43 -11.36 6.10
N ILE A 37 -2.51 -12.31 6.31
CA ILE A 37 -1.50 -12.22 7.37
C ILE A 37 -0.52 -11.08 7.08
N GLY A 38 -0.03 -10.99 5.85
CA GLY A 38 0.82 -9.88 5.41
C GLY A 38 0.11 -8.53 5.60
N TRP A 39 -1.17 -8.47 5.26
CA TRP A 39 -2.00 -7.29 5.45
C TRP A 39 -2.10 -6.84 6.92
N VAL A 40 -2.34 -7.77 7.85
CA VAL A 40 -2.35 -7.47 9.29
C VAL A 40 -0.98 -6.97 9.77
N VAL A 41 0.10 -7.60 9.32
CA VAL A 41 1.47 -7.16 9.65
C VAL A 41 1.74 -5.75 9.13
N ALA A 42 1.34 -5.45 7.89
CA ALA A 42 1.46 -4.12 7.31
C ALA A 42 0.69 -3.08 8.14
N LEU A 43 -0.52 -3.41 8.60
CA LEU A 43 -1.33 -2.52 9.44
C LEU A 43 -0.66 -2.22 10.80
N VAL A 44 0.00 -3.20 11.41
CA VAL A 44 0.74 -2.99 12.68
C VAL A 44 1.96 -2.09 12.48
N ILE A 45 2.66 -2.21 11.34
CA ILE A 45 3.80 -1.33 11.02
C ILE A 45 3.30 0.08 10.69
N TYR A 46 2.17 0.17 9.97
CA TYR A 46 1.52 1.41 9.58
C TYR A 46 1.20 2.32 10.76
N ASP A 47 0.69 1.76 11.85
CA ASP A 47 0.34 2.50 13.08
C ASP A 47 1.51 3.37 13.60
N LYS A 48 2.75 2.93 13.39
CA LYS A 48 3.97 3.65 13.78
C LYS A 48 4.57 4.51 12.67
N HIS A 49 4.22 4.25 11.41
CA HIS A 49 4.84 4.82 10.22
C HIS A 49 3.79 5.23 9.18
N GLN A 50 2.85 6.09 9.61
CA GLN A 50 1.75 6.54 8.77
C GLN A 50 2.23 7.31 7.53
N SER A 51 1.58 7.05 6.39
CA SER A 51 1.80 7.76 5.14
C SER A 51 0.62 7.53 4.19
N SER A 52 0.35 8.47 3.29
CA SER A 52 -0.72 8.34 2.30
C SER A 52 -0.55 7.11 1.41
N LEU A 53 0.69 6.85 0.98
CA LEU A 53 1.01 5.68 0.14
C LEU A 53 0.66 4.37 0.86
N ALA A 54 1.03 4.26 2.13
CA ALA A 54 0.76 3.07 2.91
C ALA A 54 -0.73 2.88 3.18
N SER A 55 -1.45 3.92 3.59
CA SER A 55 -2.91 3.82 3.83
C SER A 55 -3.65 3.52 2.53
N PHE A 56 -3.28 4.16 1.43
CA PHE A 56 -3.81 3.87 0.09
C PHE A 56 -3.70 2.37 -0.25
N HIS A 57 -2.49 1.80 -0.14
CA HIS A 57 -2.25 0.41 -0.50
C HIS A 57 -2.83 -0.59 0.51
N LEU A 58 -2.98 -0.23 1.78
CA LEU A 58 -3.71 -1.02 2.77
C LEU A 58 -5.20 -1.14 2.42
N ARG A 59 -5.85 -0.02 2.05
CA ARG A 59 -7.25 -0.01 1.59
C ARG A 59 -7.40 -0.78 0.28
N GLN A 60 -6.51 -0.52 -0.67
CA GLN A 60 -6.55 -1.12 -2.00
C GLN A 60 -6.38 -2.64 -1.95
N SER A 61 -5.42 -3.15 -1.17
CA SER A 61 -5.19 -4.60 -1.05
C SER A 61 -6.25 -5.29 -0.22
N LEU A 62 -6.77 -4.68 0.86
CA LEU A 62 -7.90 -5.24 1.61
C LEU A 62 -9.15 -5.37 0.74
N GLY A 63 -9.46 -4.35 -0.06
CA GLY A 63 -10.58 -4.39 -1.00
C GLY A 63 -10.46 -5.52 -2.02
N LEU A 64 -9.25 -5.78 -2.53
CA LEU A 64 -8.98 -6.91 -3.42
C LEU A 64 -9.09 -8.27 -2.71
N ILE A 65 -8.60 -8.39 -1.47
CA ILE A 65 -8.75 -9.60 -0.64
C ILE A 65 -10.24 -9.94 -0.46
N ILE A 66 -11.04 -8.95 -0.04
CA ILE A 66 -12.48 -9.13 0.21
C ILE A 66 -13.20 -9.47 -1.09
N THR A 67 -12.92 -8.74 -2.18
CA THR A 67 -13.54 -9.00 -3.49
C THR A 67 -13.23 -10.41 -3.98
N GLY A 68 -11.97 -10.83 -3.89
CA GLY A 68 -11.55 -12.17 -4.31
C GLY A 68 -12.18 -13.29 -3.47
N ALA A 69 -12.31 -13.07 -2.16
CA ALA A 69 -12.99 -14.00 -1.26
C ALA A 69 -14.48 -14.17 -1.62
N ILE A 70 -15.21 -13.07 -1.86
CA ILE A 70 -16.62 -13.10 -2.25
C ILE A 70 -16.82 -13.80 -3.60
N LEU A 71 -16.02 -13.45 -4.61
CA LEU A 71 -16.11 -14.07 -5.93
C LEU A 71 -15.78 -15.57 -5.90
N SER A 72 -14.90 -16.01 -5.00
CA SER A 72 -14.55 -17.44 -4.86
C SER A 72 -15.75 -18.30 -4.44
N LEU A 73 -16.75 -17.72 -3.79
CA LEU A 73 -17.99 -18.39 -3.37
C LEU A 73 -18.99 -18.60 -4.53
N ILE A 74 -18.77 -17.96 -5.69
CA ILE A 74 -19.64 -18.06 -6.86
C ILE A 74 -18.97 -18.99 -7.89
N PRO A 75 -19.43 -20.24 -8.05
CA PRO A 75 -18.82 -21.18 -8.98
C PRO A 75 -18.85 -20.68 -10.43
N LEU A 76 -17.84 -21.05 -11.20
CA LEU A 76 -17.65 -20.71 -12.63
C LEU A 76 -17.48 -19.22 -12.91
N VAL A 77 -18.52 -18.40 -12.72
CA VAL A 77 -18.51 -16.96 -13.03
C VAL A 77 -17.57 -16.21 -12.09
N GLY A 78 -17.68 -16.44 -10.79
CA GLY A 78 -16.81 -15.78 -9.82
C GLY A 78 -15.35 -16.21 -9.98
N TRP A 79 -15.10 -17.48 -10.31
CA TRP A 79 -13.76 -17.97 -10.59
C TRP A 79 -13.15 -17.31 -11.83
N LEU A 80 -13.94 -17.11 -12.89
CA LEU A 80 -13.52 -16.39 -14.09
C LEU A 80 -13.20 -14.92 -13.77
N LEU A 81 -14.07 -14.24 -13.01
CA LEU A 81 -13.84 -12.85 -12.60
C LEU A 81 -12.62 -12.69 -11.68
N ASN A 82 -12.30 -13.71 -10.87
CA ASN A 82 -11.10 -13.72 -10.02
C ASN A 82 -9.79 -13.65 -10.79
N ILE A 83 -9.78 -14.01 -12.08
CA ILE A 83 -8.62 -13.78 -12.94
C ILE A 83 -8.35 -12.27 -13.06
N GLY A 84 -9.40 -11.46 -13.22
CA GLY A 84 -9.29 -10.00 -13.23
C GLY A 84 -8.83 -9.42 -11.90
N VAL A 85 -9.31 -9.96 -10.78
CA VAL A 85 -8.83 -9.59 -9.43
C VAL A 85 -7.35 -9.90 -9.27
N PHE A 86 -6.89 -11.06 -9.74
CA PHE A 86 -5.48 -11.44 -9.69
C PHE A 86 -4.59 -10.50 -10.52
N LEU A 87 -5.03 -10.07 -11.70
CA LEU A 87 -4.32 -9.06 -12.50
C LEU A 87 -4.28 -7.70 -11.80
N ALA A 88 -5.40 -7.27 -11.20
CA ALA A 88 -5.48 -6.04 -10.43
C ALA A 88 -4.56 -6.08 -9.19
N TRP A 89 -4.41 -7.25 -8.57
CA TRP A 89 -3.49 -7.50 -7.47
C TRP A 89 -2.03 -7.32 -7.89
N GLY A 90 -1.63 -7.92 -9.02
CA GLY A 90 -0.29 -7.73 -9.59
C GLY A 90 0.01 -6.27 -9.93
N ALA A 91 -0.96 -5.56 -10.52
CA ALA A 91 -0.83 -4.13 -10.81
C ALA A 91 -0.70 -3.29 -9.53
N GLY A 92 -1.43 -3.64 -8.46
CA GLY A 92 -1.32 -3.01 -7.15
C GLY A 92 0.07 -3.16 -6.52
N ILE A 93 0.63 -4.38 -6.54
CA ILE A 93 2.00 -4.63 -6.06
C ILE A 93 3.02 -3.83 -6.89
N TYR A 94 2.88 -3.86 -8.22
CA TYR A 94 3.78 -3.13 -9.10
C TYR A 94 3.77 -1.62 -8.79
N ALA A 95 2.59 -1.02 -8.61
CA ALA A 95 2.46 0.38 -8.24
C ALA A 95 3.05 0.68 -6.85
N ALA A 96 2.86 -0.21 -5.87
CA ALA A 96 3.44 -0.08 -4.53
C ALA A 96 4.97 -0.02 -4.57
N VAL A 97 5.61 -0.90 -5.37
CA VAL A 97 7.07 -0.89 -5.58
C VAL A 97 7.55 0.42 -6.19
N GLN A 98 6.75 1.04 -7.06
CA GLN A 98 7.05 2.32 -7.70
C GLN A 98 6.66 3.53 -6.84
N ALA A 99 6.20 3.33 -5.61
CA ALA A 99 5.69 4.39 -4.73
C ALA A 99 4.55 5.22 -5.36
N GLN A 100 3.66 4.57 -6.12
CA GLN A 100 2.54 5.20 -6.82
C GLN A 100 1.18 4.74 -6.27
N GLU A 101 0.29 5.69 -6.00
CA GLU A 101 -1.09 5.43 -5.60
C GLU A 101 -1.98 5.11 -6.81
N TYR A 102 -1.80 3.91 -7.38
CA TYR A 102 -2.59 3.44 -8.52
C TYR A 102 -3.92 2.83 -8.09
N LYS A 103 -5.03 3.49 -8.45
CA LYS A 103 -6.38 2.96 -8.22
C LYS A 103 -6.69 1.91 -9.28
N VAL A 104 -6.97 0.68 -8.86
CA VAL A 104 -7.44 -0.34 -9.81
C VAL A 104 -8.74 0.14 -10.46
N PRO A 105 -8.92 0.00 -11.79
CA PRO A 105 -10.14 0.42 -12.45
C PRO A 105 -11.40 -0.23 -11.84
N LEU A 106 -12.52 0.48 -11.93
CA LEU A 106 -13.86 0.09 -11.44
C LEU A 106 -14.01 0.00 -9.92
N LEU A 107 -13.05 -0.59 -9.20
CA LEU A 107 -13.18 -0.91 -7.77
C LEU A 107 -12.28 -0.05 -6.87
N GLY A 108 -11.19 0.52 -7.39
CA GLY A 108 -10.22 1.25 -6.58
C GLY A 108 -10.85 2.42 -5.83
N SER A 109 -11.63 3.27 -6.50
CA SER A 109 -12.33 4.38 -5.84
C SER A 109 -13.32 3.90 -4.77
N PHE A 110 -14.00 2.77 -5.01
CA PHE A 110 -14.91 2.17 -4.04
C PHE A 110 -14.16 1.74 -2.77
N PHE A 111 -13.01 1.08 -2.91
CA PHE A 111 -12.18 0.67 -1.77
C PHE A 111 -11.67 1.87 -0.98
N GLN A 112 -11.18 2.91 -1.67
CA GLN A 112 -10.66 4.11 -1.00
C GLN A 112 -11.74 4.85 -0.20
N GLN A 113 -13.00 4.80 -0.66
CA GLN A 113 -14.15 5.44 -0.02
C GLN A 113 -14.74 4.63 1.13
N HIS A 114 -14.81 3.30 1.03
CA HIS A 114 -15.53 2.46 2.00
C HIS A 114 -14.61 1.74 3.01
N LEU A 115 -13.30 1.82 2.83
CA LEU A 115 -12.29 1.35 3.79
C LEU A 115 -11.54 2.53 4.42
N ASP A 116 -12.21 3.67 4.54
CA ASP A 116 -11.65 4.94 5.01
C ASP A 116 -11.30 4.96 6.51
N PHE A 117 -11.72 3.96 7.27
CA PHE A 117 -11.26 3.71 8.65
C PHE A 117 -9.73 3.52 8.77
N ILE A 118 -9.03 3.29 7.66
CA ILE A 118 -7.58 3.25 7.58
C ILE A 118 -7.08 4.64 7.14
N GLU A 119 -7.18 5.65 8.00
CA GLU A 119 -6.71 7.04 7.73
C GLU A 119 -5.22 7.09 7.38
#